data_AF-A0A358C7L6-F1
#
_entry.id   AF-A0A358C7L6-F1
#
_cell.length_a   1.000
_cell.length_b   1.000
_cell.length_c   1.000
_cell.angle_alpha   90.00
_cell.angle_beta   90.00
_cell.angle_gamma   90.00
#
_symmetry.space_group_name_H-M   'P 1'
#
loop_
_entity.id
_entity.type
_entity.pdbx_description
1 polymer ?
#
loop_
_entity_poly.entity_id
_entity_poly.type
_entity_poly.pdbx_seq_one_letter_code
_entity_poly.pdbx_strand_id
1 'polypeptide(L)'
;MEERFYREQEIAREPAFLPAATYNLAHTLLARAGQCLFVPIRSLQYMAVLDAEEFIFVDSQNKAWVELAWQHFRPQARSSLDERVPFDVVHYLPQAAETMKRLPGEFHQALQLISDRQKPEMSATILTLHAKGLPDPDDTPR
;
A
#
# COMPACT_ATOMS: atom_id res chain seq x y z
N MET A 1 -20.99 3.81 4.14
CA MET A 1 -21.30 2.86 3.06
C MET A 1 -20.44 1.63 3.36
N GLU A 2 -21.04 0.46 3.57
CA GLU A 2 -20.30 -0.76 3.95
C GLU A 2 -20.21 -1.66 2.71
N GLU A 3 -19.01 -1.85 2.18
CA GLU A 3 -18.76 -2.85 1.14
C GLU A 3 -18.32 -4.16 1.80
N ARG A 4 -19.00 -5.26 1.45
CA ARG A 4 -18.70 -6.59 1.97
C ARG A 4 -18.04 -7.40 0.88
N PHE A 5 -16.82 -7.83 1.15
CA PHE A 5 -16.07 -8.75 0.30
C PHE A 5 -16.05 -10.13 0.96
N TYR A 6 -16.36 -11.16 0.19
CA TYR A 6 -16.35 -12.55 0.60
C TYR A 6 -15.03 -13.17 0.16
N ARG A 7 -14.37 -13.84 1.11
CA ARG A 7 -13.15 -14.62 0.87
C ARG A 7 -13.49 -16.08 1.06
N GLU A 8 -13.04 -16.92 0.14
CA GLU A 8 -13.17 -18.38 0.25
C GLU A 8 -12.16 -18.94 1.25
N GLN A 9 -12.13 -20.27 1.40
CA GLN A 9 -11.07 -20.95 2.15
C GLN A 9 -9.71 -20.63 1.50
N GLU A 10 -8.68 -20.33 2.31
CA GLU A 10 -7.32 -20.21 1.79
C GLU A 10 -6.89 -21.54 1.15
N ILE A 11 -6.55 -21.49 -0.14
CA ILE A 11 -6.06 -22.63 -0.91
C ILE A 11 -4.55 -22.78 -0.68
N ALA A 12 -3.85 -21.65 -0.68
CA ALA A 12 -2.41 -21.61 -0.47
C ALA A 12 -1.99 -20.29 0.17
N ARG A 13 -0.89 -20.34 0.91
CA ARG A 13 -0.19 -19.16 1.42
C ARG A 13 1.27 -19.23 1.03
N GLU A 14 1.75 -18.20 0.34
CA GLU A 14 3.11 -18.15 -0.17
C GLU A 14 3.82 -16.87 0.32
N PRO A 15 5.05 -16.99 0.84
CA PRO A 15 5.84 -15.80 1.19
C PRO A 15 6.30 -15.10 -0.10
N ALA A 16 6.10 -13.79 -0.16
CA ALA A 16 6.48 -12.95 -1.29
C ALA A 16 7.19 -11.67 -0.83
N PHE A 17 7.77 -10.96 -1.80
CA PHE A 17 8.51 -9.73 -1.57
C PHE A 17 7.95 -8.60 -2.44
N LEU A 18 7.54 -7.51 -1.82
CA LEU A 18 7.05 -6.33 -2.51
C LEU A 18 8.17 -5.29 -2.60
N PRO A 19 8.44 -4.70 -3.77
CA PRO A 19 9.39 -3.60 -3.87
C PRO A 19 9.00 -2.46 -2.93
N ALA A 20 10.00 -1.87 -2.26
CA ALA A 20 9.80 -0.82 -1.29
C ALA A 20 9.05 0.38 -1.89
N ALA A 21 9.39 0.73 -3.13
CA ALA A 21 8.73 1.80 -3.88
C ALA A 21 7.22 1.58 -4.00
N THR A 22 6.79 0.34 -4.30
CA THR A 22 5.37 0.01 -4.40
C THR A 22 4.68 0.06 -3.04
N TYR A 23 5.30 -0.51 -2.01
CA TYR A 23 4.74 -0.51 -0.65
C TYR A 23 4.60 0.92 -0.09
N ASN A 24 5.66 1.71 -0.18
CA ASN A 24 5.69 3.08 0.32
C ASN A 24 4.68 3.96 -0.43
N LEU A 25 4.54 3.78 -1.75
CA LEU A 25 3.55 4.50 -2.55
C LEU A 25 2.12 4.13 -2.14
N ALA A 26 1.83 2.83 -2.03
CA ALA A 26 0.55 2.31 -1.55
C ALA A 26 0.19 2.91 -0.18
N HIS A 27 1.11 2.83 0.77
CA HIS A 27 0.90 3.32 2.13
C HIS A 27 0.77 4.86 2.18
N THR A 28 1.50 5.58 1.33
CA THR A 28 1.37 7.05 1.22
C THR A 28 -0.01 7.45 0.70
N LEU A 29 -0.50 6.76 -0.32
CA LEU A 29 -1.84 7.01 -0.88
C LEU A 29 -2.94 6.61 0.12
N LEU A 30 -2.76 5.50 0.83
CA LEU A 30 -3.68 5.06 1.88
C LEU A 30 -3.76 6.08 3.03
N ALA A 31 -2.61 6.57 3.52
CA ALA A 31 -2.56 7.60 4.56
C ALA A 31 -3.25 8.90 4.15
N ARG A 32 -3.28 9.22 2.85
CA ARG A 32 -4.03 10.36 2.31
C ARG A 32 -5.53 10.08 2.18
N ALA A 33 -5.91 8.84 1.85
CA ALA A 33 -7.31 8.43 1.73
C ALA A 33 -7.99 8.22 3.09
N GLY A 34 -7.22 7.97 4.15
CA GLY A 34 -7.66 7.92 5.53
C GLY A 34 -7.82 6.49 6.06
N GLN A 35 -8.83 5.76 5.59
CA GLN A 35 -9.16 4.43 6.13
C GLN A 35 -8.97 3.32 5.11
N CYS A 36 -9.54 3.46 3.91
CA CYS A 36 -9.41 2.46 2.84
C CYS A 36 -9.13 3.15 1.51
N LEU A 37 -8.28 2.54 0.68
CA LEU A 37 -8.00 3.02 -0.66
C LEU A 37 -8.44 1.99 -1.70
N PHE A 38 -9.27 2.42 -2.65
CA PHE A 38 -9.70 1.61 -3.78
C PHE A 38 -8.87 1.96 -5.02
N VAL A 39 -8.16 0.97 -5.54
CA VAL A 39 -7.21 1.10 -6.65
C VAL A 39 -7.69 0.22 -7.81
N PRO A 40 -8.35 0.79 -8.84
CA PRO A 40 -8.77 0.02 -10.00
C PRO A 40 -7.58 -0.33 -10.91
N ILE A 41 -7.33 -1.61 -11.08
CA ILE A 41 -6.30 -2.17 -11.97
C ILE A 41 -6.97 -2.52 -13.31
N ARG A 42 -7.09 -1.52 -14.18
CA ARG A 42 -7.86 -1.63 -15.44
C ARG A 42 -7.30 -2.67 -16.42
N SER A 43 -6.00 -2.91 -16.40
CA SER A 43 -5.32 -3.88 -17.27
C SER A 43 -5.72 -5.33 -16.97
N LEU A 44 -6.05 -5.62 -15.71
CA LEU A 44 -6.53 -6.93 -15.27
C LEU A 44 -8.05 -6.96 -15.08
N GLN A 45 -8.71 -5.78 -15.05
CA GLN A 45 -10.09 -5.63 -14.60
C GLN A 45 -10.27 -6.03 -13.12
N TYR A 46 -9.31 -5.66 -12.27
CA TYR A 46 -9.37 -5.91 -10.83
C TYR A 46 -9.57 -4.61 -10.07
N MET A 47 -10.07 -4.73 -8.86
CA MET A 47 -10.06 -3.68 -7.85
C MET A 47 -9.17 -4.16 -6.71
N ALA A 48 -8.12 -3.42 -6.43
CA ALA A 48 -7.35 -3.60 -5.21
C ALA A 48 -7.95 -2.70 -4.13
N VAL A 49 -8.28 -3.27 -2.96
CA VAL A 49 -8.70 -2.51 -1.79
C VAL A 49 -7.59 -2.62 -0.77
N LEU A 50 -6.97 -1.50 -0.46
CA LEU A 50 -5.90 -1.42 0.51
C LEU A 50 -6.46 -0.96 1.84
N ASP A 51 -6.13 -1.70 2.87
CA ASP A 51 -6.30 -1.34 4.26
C ASP A 51 -4.92 -1.21 4.94
N ALA A 52 -4.90 -0.72 6.18
CA ALA A 52 -3.67 -0.59 6.96
C ALA A 52 -3.01 -1.94 7.28
N GLU A 53 -3.80 -3.02 7.32
CA GLU A 53 -3.34 -4.36 7.70
C GLU A 53 -3.21 -5.32 6.50
N GLU A 54 -4.14 -5.26 5.53
CA GLU A 54 -4.17 -6.17 4.38
C GLU A 54 -4.54 -5.47 3.07
N PHE A 55 -4.04 -5.98 1.94
CA PHE A 55 -4.49 -5.57 0.61
C PHE A 55 -5.25 -6.72 -0.04
N ILE A 56 -6.51 -6.49 -0.40
CA ILE A 56 -7.34 -7.51 -1.06
C ILE A 56 -7.49 -7.16 -2.54
N PHE A 57 -7.53 -8.18 -3.38
CA PHE A 57 -7.73 -8.03 -4.82
C PHE A 57 -9.00 -8.77 -5.22
N VAL A 58 -9.95 -8.01 -5.75
CA VAL A 58 -11.25 -8.52 -6.20
C VAL A 58 -11.38 -8.31 -7.70
N ASP A 59 -11.98 -9.27 -8.39
CA ASP A 59 -12.30 -9.13 -9.80
C ASP A 59 -13.44 -8.09 -9.95
N SER A 60 -13.31 -7.16 -10.90
CA SER A 60 -14.35 -6.15 -11.15
C SER A 60 -15.65 -6.74 -11.73
N GLN A 61 -15.60 -7.93 -12.32
CA GLN A 61 -16.75 -8.71 -12.77
C GLN A 61 -17.44 -9.40 -11.58
N ASN A 62 -16.65 -9.96 -10.65
CA ASN A 62 -17.12 -10.59 -9.41
C ASN A 62 -16.73 -9.75 -8.19
N LYS A 63 -17.30 -8.53 -8.11
CA LYS A 63 -16.98 -7.52 -7.06
C LYS A 63 -17.11 -8.00 -5.62
N ALA A 64 -17.76 -9.14 -5.41
CA ALA A 64 -17.99 -9.73 -4.10
C ALA A 64 -16.92 -10.76 -3.69
N TRP A 65 -16.05 -11.23 -4.60
CA TRP A 65 -15.15 -12.35 -4.33
C TRP A 65 -13.69 -11.91 -4.32
N VAL A 66 -13.00 -12.18 -3.21
CA VAL A 66 -11.56 -11.96 -3.08
C VAL A 66 -10.84 -13.13 -3.74
N GLU A 67 -10.05 -12.84 -4.76
CA GLU A 67 -9.25 -13.84 -5.46
C GLU A 67 -7.95 -14.15 -4.70
N LEU A 68 -7.31 -13.08 -4.22
CA LEU A 68 -6.11 -13.17 -3.42
C LEU A 68 -5.99 -11.96 -2.49
N ALA A 69 -5.29 -12.16 -1.38
CA ALA A 69 -4.98 -11.11 -0.42
C ALA A 69 -3.49 -11.10 -0.11
N TRP A 70 -2.95 -9.91 0.10
CA TRP A 70 -1.61 -9.70 0.63
C TRP A 70 -1.73 -9.28 2.07
N GLN A 71 -1.17 -10.09 2.96
CA GLN A 71 -1.30 -9.95 4.41
C GLN A 71 0.08 -10.03 5.07
N HIS A 72 0.12 -9.71 6.36
CA HIS A 72 1.34 -9.80 7.18
C HIS A 72 2.52 -9.04 6.55
N PHE A 73 2.29 -7.80 6.14
CA PHE A 73 3.40 -6.93 5.75
C PHE A 73 4.32 -6.75 6.95
N ARG A 74 5.61 -7.11 6.78
CA ARG A 74 6.62 -6.98 7.83
C ARG A 74 7.61 -5.87 7.46
N PRO A 75 7.19 -4.58 7.45
CA PRO A 75 8.08 -3.49 7.08
C PRO A 75 9.22 -3.31 8.09
N GLN A 76 9.02 -3.69 9.36
CA GLN A 76 10.02 -3.62 10.43
C GLN A 76 11.15 -4.65 10.29
N ALA A 77 10.97 -5.69 9.46
CA ALA A 77 12.03 -6.66 9.18
C ALA A 77 13.13 -6.09 8.25
N ARG A 78 12.91 -4.89 7.71
CA ARG A 78 13.84 -4.20 6.81
C ARG A 78 14.77 -3.29 7.58
N SER A 79 16.02 -3.21 7.12
CA SER A 79 17.02 -2.27 7.66
C SER A 79 17.00 -0.91 6.97
N SER A 80 16.33 -0.81 5.80
CA SER A 80 16.25 0.43 5.01
C SER A 80 14.89 0.60 4.33
N LEU A 81 14.53 1.86 4.03
CA LEU A 81 13.32 2.26 3.33
C LEU A 81 13.26 1.80 1.86
N ASP A 82 14.42 1.47 1.27
CA ASP A 82 14.55 0.98 -0.12
C ASP A 82 14.52 -0.55 -0.22
N GLU A 83 14.53 -1.25 0.91
CA GLU A 83 14.55 -2.71 0.95
C GLU A 83 13.15 -3.29 0.69
N ARG A 84 13.11 -4.48 0.06
CA ARG A 84 11.85 -5.16 -0.28
C ARG A 84 11.11 -5.58 0.98
N VAL A 85 9.79 -5.42 1.00
CA VAL A 85 8.94 -5.77 2.14
C VAL A 85 8.55 -7.24 2.02
N PRO A 86 8.93 -8.11 2.96
CA PRO A 86 8.36 -9.44 3.02
C PRO A 86 6.89 -9.36 3.44
N PHE A 87 6.05 -10.12 2.75
CA PHE A 87 4.63 -10.25 3.03
C PHE A 87 4.16 -11.65 2.63
N ASP A 88 2.96 -12.03 3.07
CA ASP A 88 2.38 -13.33 2.76
C ASP A 88 1.24 -13.12 1.75
N VAL A 89 1.29 -13.84 0.63
CA VAL A 89 0.21 -13.89 -0.37
C VAL A 89 -0.71 -15.05 -0.01
N VAL A 90 -1.99 -14.78 0.13
CA VAL A 90 -3.03 -15.78 0.36
C VAL A 90 -3.84 -15.94 -0.92
N HIS A 91 -3.87 -17.15 -1.48
CA HIS A 91 -4.66 -17.49 -2.66
C HIS A 91 -5.99 -18.10 -2.22
N TYR A 92 -7.10 -17.54 -2.70
CA TYR A 92 -8.44 -18.08 -2.48
C TYR A 92 -9.00 -18.76 -3.72
N LEU A 93 -8.45 -18.45 -4.90
CA LEU A 93 -8.80 -19.10 -6.17
C LEU A 93 -7.54 -19.66 -6.85
N PRO A 94 -7.66 -20.75 -7.63
CA PRO A 94 -6.52 -21.35 -8.34
C PRO A 94 -5.92 -20.42 -9.40
N GLN A 95 -6.73 -19.51 -9.98
CA GLN A 95 -6.28 -18.53 -10.96
C GLN A 95 -5.36 -17.45 -10.35
N ALA A 96 -5.39 -17.28 -9.02
CA ALA A 96 -4.55 -16.32 -8.30
C ALA A 96 -3.06 -16.51 -8.58
N ALA A 97 -2.60 -17.76 -8.79
CA ALA A 97 -1.20 -18.06 -9.09
C ALA A 97 -0.75 -17.48 -10.45
N GLU A 98 -1.63 -17.43 -11.45
CA GLU A 98 -1.34 -16.77 -12.73
C GLU A 98 -1.43 -15.25 -12.60
N THR A 99 -2.45 -14.77 -11.90
CA THR A 99 -2.65 -13.34 -11.62
C THR A 99 -1.44 -12.76 -10.90
N MET A 100 -0.90 -13.46 -9.89
CA MET A 100 0.25 -13.05 -9.10
C MET A 100 1.53 -12.80 -9.93
N LYS A 101 1.67 -13.41 -11.12
CA LYS A 101 2.82 -13.14 -12.01
C LYS A 101 2.78 -11.73 -12.62
N ARG A 102 1.59 -11.21 -12.88
CA ARG A 102 1.39 -9.89 -13.51
C ARG A 102 1.00 -8.82 -12.49
N LEU A 103 0.29 -9.23 -11.44
CA LEU A 103 -0.34 -8.33 -10.48
C LEU A 103 0.62 -7.32 -9.85
N PRO A 104 1.83 -7.66 -9.36
CA PRO A 104 2.71 -6.67 -8.75
C PRO A 104 3.10 -5.53 -9.69
N GLY A 105 3.32 -5.83 -10.99
CA GLY A 105 3.64 -4.82 -12.00
C GLY A 105 2.43 -3.94 -12.34
N GLU A 106 1.28 -4.56 -12.60
CA GLU A 106 0.04 -3.86 -12.92
C GLU A 106 -0.47 -3.01 -11.74
N PHE A 107 -0.32 -3.52 -10.52
CA PHE A 107 -0.64 -2.81 -9.29
C PHE A 107 0.26 -1.59 -9.09
N HIS A 108 1.57 -1.72 -9.30
CA HIS A 108 2.49 -0.59 -9.24
C HIS A 108 2.09 0.51 -10.24
N GLN A 109 1.78 0.13 -11.49
CA GLN A 109 1.29 1.06 -12.51
C GLN A 109 -0.02 1.74 -12.09
N ALA A 110 -0.97 0.99 -11.52
CA ALA A 110 -2.23 1.55 -11.04
C ALA A 110 -2.03 2.56 -9.89
N LEU A 111 -1.14 2.27 -8.94
CA LEU A 111 -0.77 3.21 -7.88
C LEU A 111 -0.10 4.47 -8.43
N GLN A 112 0.80 4.34 -9.42
CA GLN A 112 1.43 5.48 -10.07
C GLN A 112 0.39 6.37 -10.76
N LEU A 113 -0.56 5.80 -11.48
CA LEU A 113 -1.64 6.55 -12.12
C LEU A 113 -2.49 7.33 -11.11
N ILE A 114 -2.82 6.74 -9.96
CA ILE A 114 -3.53 7.45 -8.89
C ILE A 114 -2.66 8.57 -8.31
N SER A 115 -1.39 8.28 -8.05
CA SER A 115 -0.44 9.26 -7.52
C SER A 115 -0.24 10.44 -8.45
N ASP A 116 -0.18 10.23 -9.77
CA ASP A 116 -0.08 11.32 -10.75
C ASP A 116 -1.37 12.14 -10.81
N ARG A 117 -2.54 11.50 -10.74
CA ARG A 117 -3.82 12.21 -10.67
C ARG A 117 -4.03 12.98 -9.38
N GLN A 118 -3.39 12.55 -8.29
CA GLN A 118 -3.47 13.18 -6.98
C GLN A 118 -2.31 14.16 -6.71
N LYS A 119 -1.40 14.40 -7.66
CA LYS A 119 -0.42 15.48 -7.51
C LYS A 119 -1.19 16.79 -7.36
N PRO A 120 -1.11 17.46 -6.20
CA PRO A 120 -1.69 18.79 -6.08
C PRO A 120 -0.92 19.72 -7.02
N GLU A 121 -1.63 20.48 -7.84
CA GLU A 121 -1.14 21.64 -8.62
C GLU A 121 -0.62 22.79 -7.72
N MET A 122 -0.45 22.56 -6.41
CA MET A 122 -0.01 23.56 -5.45
C MET A 122 1.41 23.24 -4.98
N SER A 123 2.31 24.19 -5.23
CA SER A 123 3.63 24.28 -4.62
C SER A 123 3.54 23.97 -3.13
N ALA A 124 4.19 22.89 -2.70
CA ALA A 124 4.30 22.56 -1.29
C ALA A 124 5.07 23.69 -0.59
N THR A 125 4.44 24.33 0.39
CA THR A 125 5.12 25.31 1.24
C THR A 125 6.01 24.56 2.23
N ILE A 126 7.32 24.82 2.18
CA ILE A 126 8.28 24.30 3.16
C ILE A 126 7.93 24.91 4.52
N LEU A 127 7.49 24.07 5.45
CA LEU A 127 7.45 24.42 6.86
C LEU A 127 8.86 24.25 7.42
N THR A 128 9.52 25.37 7.74
CA THR A 128 10.76 25.34 8.52
C THR A 128 10.47 24.80 9.91
N LEU A 129 10.95 23.60 10.20
CA LEU A 129 11.00 23.06 11.56
C LEU A 129 11.96 23.94 12.37
N HIS A 130 11.40 24.86 13.15
CA HIS A 130 12.15 25.56 14.17
C HIS A 130 12.47 24.56 15.28
N ALA A 131 13.74 24.15 15.37
CA ALA A 131 14.26 23.42 16.51
C ALA A 131 14.03 24.29 17.77
N LYS A 132 13.11 23.87 18.62
CA LYS A 132 12.81 24.57 19.87
C LYS A 132 13.89 24.23 20.90
N GLY A 133 14.80 25.19 21.10
CA GLY A 133 15.46 25.47 22.37
C GLY A 133 16.63 24.56 22.74
N LEU A 134 17.83 24.88 22.25
CA LEU A 134 19.03 24.73 23.07
C LEU A 134 19.19 26.05 23.86
N PRO A 135 19.26 26.03 25.20
CA PRO A 135 19.55 27.24 25.96
C PRO A 135 20.96 27.73 25.62
N ASP A 136 21.09 29.04 25.47
CA ASP A 136 22.34 29.75 25.25
C ASP A 136 23.26 29.56 26.48
N PRO A 137 24.54 29.18 26.31
CA PRO A 137 25.44 28.98 27.44
C PRO A 137 25.90 30.28 28.13
N ASP A 138 25.40 31.45 27.74
CA ASP A 138 25.84 32.75 28.31
C ASP A 138 24.90 33.35 29.37
N ASP A 139 24.13 32.52 30.08
CA ASP A 139 23.47 32.93 31.33
C ASP A 139 24.50 32.98 32.48
N THR A 140 25.32 34.03 32.49
CA THR A 140 26.18 34.37 33.64
C THR A 140 25.54 35.53 34.40
N PRO A 141 24.90 35.31 35.56
CA PRO A 141 24.55 36.41 36.44
C PRO A 141 25.81 36.91 37.17
N ARG A 142 25.98 38.23 37.14
CA ARG A 142 26.99 38.99 37.88
C ARG A 142 26.83 38.88 39.39
#